data_AF-A0A7S3B622-F1
#
_entry.id   AF-A0A7S3B622-F1
#
_cell.length_a   1.000
_cell.length_b   1.000
_cell.length_c   1.000
_cell.angle_alpha   90.00
_cell.angle_beta   90.00
_cell.angle_gamma   90.00
#
_symmetry.space_group_name_H-M   'P 1'
#
loop_
_entity.id
_entity.type
_entity.pdbx_description
1 polymer ?
#
loop_
_entity_poly.entity_id
_entity_poly.type
_entity_poly.pdbx_seq_one_letter_code
_entity_poly.pdbx_strand_id
1 'polypeptide(L)'
;AVESIGLIYNKDLVPEPPTAFEDIPAIHKQLAEDGKRAILWDYNNTYFTWPMIAAAGGYIFAQNEDGSYDVKDTGVNNEGAMKGANMLTTLIEEGVMPRGADYSAMESSFNKGETAMMINGPWAWGNLEKSDIDFGVAKLPTV
;
A
#
# COMPACT_ATOMS: atom_id res chain seq x y z
N ALA A 1 8.67 7.68 19.06
CA ALA A 1 8.88 6.84 17.87
C ALA A 1 8.48 7.67 16.66
N VAL A 2 9.15 7.52 15.51
CA VAL A 2 8.62 8.03 14.24
C VAL A 2 7.69 6.95 13.71
N GLU A 3 6.41 7.23 13.64
CA GLU A 3 5.39 6.30 13.15
C GLU A 3 5.31 6.42 11.63
N SER A 4 5.58 5.33 10.91
CA SER A 4 5.44 5.27 9.46
C SER A 4 4.75 3.97 9.05
N ILE A 5 3.99 4.02 7.97
CA ILE A 5 3.44 2.83 7.34
C ILE A 5 4.53 2.01 6.64
N GLY A 6 4.28 0.72 6.50
CA GLY A 6 5.13 -0.21 5.75
C GLY A 6 4.29 -1.29 5.08
N LEU A 7 4.95 -2.17 4.33
CA LEU A 7 4.30 -3.35 3.75
C LEU A 7 4.32 -4.45 4.81
N ILE A 8 3.14 -4.82 5.29
CA ILE A 8 2.96 -5.95 6.19
C ILE A 8 2.50 -7.13 5.35
N TYR A 9 3.13 -8.29 5.50
CA TYR A 9 2.86 -9.46 4.67
C TYR A 9 2.74 -10.74 5.50
N ASN A 10 1.81 -11.61 5.14
CA ASN A 10 1.62 -12.94 5.71
C ASN A 10 2.60 -13.91 5.04
N LYS A 11 3.53 -14.46 5.82
CA LYS A 11 4.63 -15.32 5.31
C LYS A 11 4.14 -16.65 4.75
N ASP A 12 2.99 -17.14 5.21
CA ASP A 12 2.39 -18.38 4.71
C ASP A 12 1.83 -18.21 3.30
N LEU A 13 1.36 -17.01 2.96
CA LEU A 13 0.79 -16.70 1.65
C LEU A 13 1.84 -16.14 0.68
N VAL A 14 2.76 -15.31 1.18
CA VAL A 14 3.83 -14.68 0.41
C VAL A 14 5.11 -14.73 1.26
N PRO A 15 5.98 -15.73 1.07
CA PRO A 15 7.21 -15.86 1.86
C PRO A 15 8.19 -14.69 1.65
N GLU A 16 8.28 -14.21 0.41
CA GLU A 16 9.09 -13.05 0.01
C GLU A 16 8.20 -11.98 -0.62
N PRO A 17 8.06 -10.79 0.00
CA PRO A 17 7.21 -9.75 -0.52
C PRO A 17 7.79 -9.14 -1.81
N PRO A 18 6.94 -8.69 -2.74
CA PRO A 18 7.39 -8.06 -3.98
C PRO A 18 8.11 -6.75 -3.70
N THR A 19 9.10 -6.43 -4.54
CA THR A 19 9.82 -5.16 -4.46
C THR A 19 9.21 -4.07 -5.32
N ALA A 20 8.30 -4.41 -6.25
CA ALA A 20 7.63 -3.49 -7.16
C ALA A 20 6.11 -3.72 -7.19
N PHE A 21 5.33 -2.65 -7.35
CA PHE A 21 3.86 -2.75 -7.43
C PHE A 21 3.40 -3.49 -8.69
N GLU A 22 4.20 -3.47 -9.75
CA GLU A 22 3.99 -4.15 -11.02
C GLU A 22 3.96 -5.68 -10.89
N ASP A 23 4.56 -6.25 -9.85
CA ASP A 23 4.57 -7.70 -9.61
C ASP A 23 3.26 -8.19 -8.95
N ILE A 24 2.52 -7.28 -8.31
CA ILE A 24 1.36 -7.62 -7.50
C ILE A 24 0.22 -8.26 -8.31
N PRO A 25 -0.13 -7.82 -9.53
CA PRO A 25 -1.17 -8.48 -10.32
C PRO A 25 -0.91 -9.96 -10.60
N ALA A 26 0.35 -10.33 -10.85
CA ALA A 26 0.73 -11.71 -11.07
C ALA A 26 0.57 -12.56 -9.78
N ILE A 27 1.01 -12.01 -8.65
CA ILE A 27 0.82 -12.63 -7.33
C ILE A 27 -0.69 -12.76 -7.02
N HIS A 28 -1.49 -11.75 -7.34
CA HIS A 28 -2.93 -11.75 -7.10
C HIS A 28 -3.61 -12.87 -7.88
N LYS A 29 -3.25 -13.05 -9.16
CA LYS A 29 -3.83 -14.10 -9.99
C LYS A 29 -3.60 -15.50 -9.40
N GLN A 30 -2.40 -15.76 -8.86
CA GLN A 30 -2.08 -17.04 -8.23
C GLN A 30 -2.90 -17.23 -6.94
N LEU A 31 -2.91 -16.24 -6.05
CA LEU A 31 -3.66 -16.30 -4.79
C LEU A 31 -5.18 -16.37 -5.00
N ALA A 32 -5.69 -15.79 -6.08
CA ALA A 32 -7.11 -15.83 -6.40
C ALA A 32 -7.63 -17.25 -6.71
N GLU A 33 -6.76 -18.19 -7.10
CA GLU A 33 -7.11 -19.60 -7.31
C GLU A 33 -7.60 -20.25 -6.00
N ASP A 34 -7.06 -19.79 -4.86
CA ASP A 34 -7.46 -20.21 -3.51
C ASP A 34 -8.46 -19.23 -2.86
N GLY A 35 -9.03 -18.31 -3.64
CA GLY A 35 -9.96 -17.28 -3.16
C GLY A 35 -9.28 -16.22 -2.27
N LYS A 36 -7.96 -16.08 -2.35
CA LYS A 36 -7.16 -15.11 -1.59
C LYS A 36 -6.84 -13.88 -2.43
N ARG A 37 -6.40 -12.80 -1.77
CA ARG A 37 -5.97 -11.55 -2.43
C ARG A 37 -4.50 -11.28 -2.17
N ALA A 38 -3.79 -10.75 -3.17
CA ALA A 38 -2.41 -10.30 -2.98
C ALA A 38 -2.29 -9.16 -1.98
N ILE A 39 -3.03 -8.07 -2.18
CA ILE A 39 -2.87 -6.87 -1.35
C ILE A 39 -4.21 -6.16 -1.13
N LEU A 40 -4.34 -5.52 0.03
CA LEU A 40 -5.42 -4.60 0.32
C LEU A 40 -4.92 -3.48 1.22
N TRP A 41 -5.32 -2.24 0.97
CA TRP A 41 -5.15 -1.14 1.92
C TRP A 41 -6.27 -0.11 1.84
N ASP A 42 -6.36 0.75 2.85
CA ASP A 42 -7.31 1.88 2.93
C ASP A 42 -6.93 2.99 1.93
N TYR A 43 -7.05 2.71 0.62
CA TYR A 43 -6.55 3.63 -0.40
C TYR A 43 -7.38 4.92 -0.53
N ASN A 44 -8.60 4.93 0.03
CA ASN A 44 -9.46 6.12 0.09
C ASN A 44 -8.89 7.17 1.05
N ASN A 45 -8.04 6.75 1.98
CA ASN A 45 -7.32 7.65 2.87
C ASN A 45 -5.94 7.95 2.31
N THR A 46 -5.76 9.21 1.88
CA THR A 46 -4.53 9.69 1.25
C THR A 46 -3.28 9.39 2.08
N TYR A 47 -3.37 9.31 3.41
CA TYR A 47 -2.23 8.95 4.26
C TYR A 47 -1.58 7.62 3.84
N PHE A 48 -2.39 6.60 3.52
CA PHE A 48 -1.88 5.27 3.13
C PHE A 48 -1.43 5.21 1.67
N THR A 49 -2.07 5.98 0.79
CA THR A 49 -1.76 6.00 -0.65
C THR A 49 -0.64 6.96 -1.01
N TRP A 50 -0.39 7.99 -0.19
CA TRP A 50 0.56 9.05 -0.50
C TRP A 50 1.97 8.55 -0.83
N PRO A 51 2.54 7.54 -0.14
CA PRO A 51 3.85 7.03 -0.51
C PRO A 51 3.94 6.52 -1.95
N MET A 52 2.88 5.91 -2.49
CA MET A 52 2.82 5.47 -3.89
C MET A 52 2.83 6.67 -4.85
N ILE A 53 2.07 7.71 -4.55
CA ILE A 53 2.00 8.94 -5.36
C ILE A 53 3.34 9.69 -5.31
N ALA A 54 3.96 9.74 -4.13
CA ALA A 54 5.23 10.44 -3.92
C ALA A 54 6.45 9.66 -4.45
N ALA A 55 6.35 8.34 -4.64
CA ALA A 55 7.47 7.45 -4.97
C ALA A 55 8.28 7.90 -6.21
N ALA A 56 7.60 8.47 -7.20
CA ALA A 56 8.22 8.92 -8.46
C ALA A 56 8.38 10.45 -8.55
N GLY A 57 8.31 11.18 -7.42
CA GLY A 57 8.55 12.63 -7.38
C GLY A 57 7.31 13.49 -7.14
N GLY A 58 6.19 12.89 -6.74
CA GLY A 58 5.04 13.65 -6.22
C GLY A 58 5.39 14.35 -4.90
N TYR A 59 4.90 15.57 -4.71
CA TYR A 59 5.09 16.35 -3.48
C TYR A 59 3.85 17.20 -3.19
N ILE A 60 3.66 17.60 -1.92
CA ILE A 60 2.51 18.41 -1.51
C ILE A 60 2.73 19.87 -1.91
N PHE A 61 3.76 20.49 -1.35
CA PHE A 61 4.21 21.85 -1.66
C PHE A 61 5.70 21.84 -1.92
N ALA A 62 6.16 22.59 -2.92
CA ALA A 62 7.58 22.72 -3.18
C ALA A 62 8.28 23.34 -1.97
N GLN A 63 9.48 22.85 -1.66
CA GLN A 63 10.30 23.41 -0.59
C GLN A 63 11.33 24.37 -1.20
N ASN A 64 11.34 25.60 -0.71
CA ASN A 64 12.34 26.61 -1.05
C ASN A 64 13.70 26.23 -0.44
N GLU A 65 14.78 26.84 -0.92
CA GLU A 65 16.14 26.61 -0.40
C GLU A 65 16.28 26.93 1.10
N ASP A 66 15.46 27.85 1.62
CA ASP A 66 15.42 28.23 3.04
C ASP A 66 14.61 27.27 3.91
N GLY A 67 14.05 26.20 3.32
CA GLY A 67 13.23 25.19 4.00
C GLY A 67 11.75 25.57 4.14
N SER A 68 11.35 26.78 3.75
CA SER A 68 9.95 27.20 3.70
C SER A 68 9.19 26.50 2.56
N TYR A 69 7.87 26.44 2.63
CA TYR A 69 7.02 25.83 1.59
C TYR A 69 6.35 26.90 0.73
N ASP A 70 6.38 26.73 -0.59
CA ASP A 70 5.57 27.52 -1.52
C ASP A 70 4.19 26.88 -1.68
N VAL A 71 3.18 27.48 -1.06
CA VAL A 71 1.78 27.00 -1.12
C VAL A 71 1.13 27.14 -2.51
N LYS A 72 1.78 27.82 -3.45
CA LYS A 72 1.31 27.99 -4.84
C LYS A 72 1.87 26.94 -5.79
N ASP A 73 2.94 26.25 -5.40
CA ASP A 73 3.56 25.18 -6.18
C ASP A 73 3.22 23.83 -5.56
N THR A 74 2.40 23.05 -6.26
CA THR A 74 1.98 21.71 -5.81
C THR A 74 2.43 20.66 -6.82
N GLY A 75 2.97 19.55 -6.31
CA GLY A 75 3.51 18.46 -7.12
C GLY A 75 2.53 17.30 -7.33
N VAL A 76 1.25 17.50 -7.05
CA VAL A 76 0.24 16.43 -7.03
C VAL A 76 -0.21 15.97 -8.43
N ASN A 77 0.18 16.70 -9.49
CA ASN A 77 -0.18 16.40 -10.89
C ASN A 77 1.05 16.37 -11.81
N ASN A 78 2.25 16.21 -11.26
CA ASN A 78 3.45 16.02 -12.07
C ASN A 78 3.52 14.57 -12.60
N GLU A 79 4.46 14.30 -13.51
CA GLU A 79 4.60 12.97 -14.14
C GLU A 79 4.78 11.84 -13.12
N GLY A 80 5.53 12.10 -12.04
CA GLY A 80 5.73 11.16 -10.94
C GLY A 80 4.45 10.84 -10.17
N ALA A 81 3.70 11.87 -9.76
CA ALA A 81 2.43 11.72 -9.09
C ALA A 81 1.41 10.97 -9.98
N MET A 82 1.40 11.27 -11.28
CA MET A 82 0.55 10.57 -12.25
C MET A 82 0.94 9.10 -12.39
N LYS A 83 2.23 8.75 -12.35
CA LYS A 83 2.69 7.36 -12.38
C LYS A 83 2.14 6.56 -11.19
N GLY A 84 2.26 7.09 -9.97
CA GLY A 84 1.70 6.47 -8.76
C GLY A 84 0.17 6.34 -8.81
N ALA A 85 -0.53 7.40 -9.23
CA ALA A 85 -1.99 7.38 -9.37
C ALA A 85 -2.47 6.38 -10.45
N ASN A 86 -1.74 6.25 -11.55
CA ASN A 86 -2.03 5.25 -12.58
C ASN A 86 -1.78 3.83 -12.08
N MET A 87 -0.73 3.59 -11.28
CA MET A 87 -0.51 2.27 -10.67
C MET A 87 -1.68 1.85 -9.76
N LEU A 88 -2.18 2.77 -8.92
CA LEU A 88 -3.39 2.52 -8.14
C LEU A 88 -4.60 2.20 -9.04
N THR A 89 -4.79 2.98 -10.11
CA THR A 89 -5.85 2.75 -11.09
C THR A 89 -5.76 1.35 -11.69
N THR A 90 -4.58 0.92 -12.12
CA THR A 90 -4.33 -0.42 -12.66
C THR A 90 -4.70 -1.51 -11.66
N LEU A 91 -4.30 -1.39 -10.38
CA LEU A 91 -4.64 -2.40 -9.36
C LEU A 91 -6.16 -2.52 -9.14
N ILE A 92 -6.90 -1.43 -9.28
CA ILE A 92 -8.37 -1.43 -9.16
C ILE A 92 -9.01 -2.03 -10.41
N GLU A 93 -8.55 -1.63 -11.60
CA GLU A 93 -9.11 -2.06 -12.88
C GLU A 93 -8.84 -3.53 -13.19
N GLU A 94 -7.68 -4.05 -12.78
CA GLU A 94 -7.33 -5.47 -12.88
C GLU A 94 -7.96 -6.33 -11.77
N GLY A 95 -8.75 -5.73 -10.87
CA GLY A 95 -9.50 -6.43 -9.83
C GLY A 95 -8.67 -6.88 -8.62
N VAL A 96 -7.38 -6.54 -8.58
CA VAL A 96 -6.48 -6.81 -7.45
C VAL A 96 -7.07 -6.21 -6.18
N MET A 97 -7.45 -4.93 -6.26
CA MET A 97 -8.12 -4.22 -5.18
C MET A 97 -9.59 -3.93 -5.51
N PRO A 98 -10.52 -4.19 -4.57
CA PRO A 98 -11.91 -3.84 -4.76
C PRO A 98 -12.12 -2.32 -4.75
N ARG A 99 -13.16 -1.86 -5.44
CA ARG A 99 -13.63 -0.47 -5.36
C ARG A 99 -14.19 -0.19 -3.96
N GLY A 100 -13.77 0.92 -3.35
CA GLY A 100 -14.20 1.32 -2.01
C GLY A 100 -13.52 0.58 -0.85
N ALA A 101 -12.31 0.01 -1.03
CA ALA A 101 -11.61 -0.61 0.09
C ALA A 101 -11.37 0.40 1.22
N ASP A 102 -11.68 0.00 2.45
CA ASP A 102 -11.50 0.82 3.65
C ASP A 102 -10.65 0.08 4.69
N TYR A 103 -10.31 0.79 5.76
CA TYR A 103 -9.46 0.28 6.83
C TYR A 103 -10.02 -0.99 7.49
N SER A 104 -11.33 -1.03 7.76
CA SER A 104 -11.98 -2.14 8.46
C SER A 104 -11.99 -3.41 7.60
N ALA A 105 -12.32 -3.28 6.32
CA ALA A 105 -12.30 -4.38 5.37
C ALA A 105 -10.88 -4.93 5.18
N MET A 106 -9.87 -4.04 5.04
CA MET A 106 -8.46 -4.42 5.00
C MET A 106 -8.05 -5.20 6.24
N GLU A 107 -8.25 -4.63 7.43
CA GLU A 107 -7.83 -5.23 8.69
C GLU A 107 -8.51 -6.58 8.91
N SER A 108 -9.83 -6.67 8.68
CA SER A 108 -10.57 -7.92 8.83
C SER A 108 -10.06 -9.01 7.87
N SER A 109 -9.82 -8.67 6.61
CA SER A 109 -9.37 -9.64 5.60
C SER A 109 -7.97 -10.16 5.90
N PHE A 110 -7.05 -9.29 6.32
CA PHE A 110 -5.69 -9.71 6.67
C PHE A 110 -5.66 -10.57 7.94
N ASN A 111 -6.40 -10.18 9.00
CA ASN A 111 -6.48 -10.96 10.25
C ASN A 111 -7.16 -12.34 10.08
N LYS A 112 -7.89 -12.56 8.99
CA LYS A 112 -8.46 -13.87 8.61
C LYS A 112 -7.57 -14.68 7.67
N GLY A 113 -6.39 -14.14 7.29
CA GLY A 113 -5.51 -14.77 6.29
C GLY A 113 -6.16 -14.85 4.91
N GLU A 114 -7.06 -13.92 4.56
CA GLU A 114 -7.69 -13.84 3.24
C GLU A 114 -6.92 -12.93 2.27
N THR A 115 -6.14 -12.01 2.81
CA THR A 115 -5.26 -11.10 2.05
C THR A 115 -3.81 -11.32 2.49
N ALA A 116 -2.90 -11.45 1.52
CA ALA A 116 -1.50 -11.76 1.77
C ALA A 116 -0.68 -10.54 2.22
N MET A 117 -1.04 -9.33 1.81
CA MET A 117 -0.30 -8.11 2.12
C MET A 117 -1.24 -6.94 2.46
N MET A 118 -0.79 -6.05 3.34
CA MET A 118 -1.46 -4.77 3.59
C MET A 118 -0.46 -3.64 3.80
N ILE A 119 -0.90 -2.41 3.53
CA ILE A 119 -0.15 -1.20 3.87
C ILE A 119 -0.73 -0.65 5.17
N ASN A 120 0.03 -0.77 6.26
CA ASN A 120 -0.41 -0.26 7.56
C ASN A 120 0.80 0.06 8.47
N GLY A 121 0.54 0.61 9.65
CA GLY A 121 1.57 0.98 10.61
C GLY A 121 1.68 0.04 11.82
N PRO A 122 2.63 0.32 12.74
CA PRO A 122 2.90 -0.51 13.91
C PRO A 122 1.72 -0.73 14.85
N TRP A 123 0.74 0.18 14.82
CA TRP A 123 -0.48 0.06 15.61
C TRP A 123 -1.33 -1.18 15.26
N ALA A 124 -1.16 -1.76 14.07
CA ALA A 124 -1.87 -2.97 13.68
C ALA A 124 -1.30 -4.26 14.29
N TRP A 125 -0.02 -4.28 14.67
CA TRP A 125 0.71 -5.52 15.01
C TRP A 125 0.10 -6.27 16.19
N GLY A 126 -0.36 -5.57 17.22
CA GLY A 126 -0.97 -6.20 18.38
C GLY A 126 -2.28 -6.94 18.09
N ASN A 127 -2.97 -6.62 16.99
CA ASN A 127 -4.13 -7.40 16.52
C ASN A 127 -3.67 -8.62 15.72
N LEU A 128 -2.66 -8.46 14.85
CA LEU A 128 -2.10 -9.55 14.04
C LEU A 128 -1.53 -10.68 14.90
N GLU A 129 -0.83 -10.34 15.98
CA GLU A 129 -0.30 -11.31 16.96
C GLU A 129 -1.43 -12.12 17.62
N LYS A 130 -2.59 -11.51 17.87
CA LYS A 130 -3.75 -12.21 18.45
C LYS A 130 -4.47 -13.10 17.44
N SER A 131 -4.36 -12.77 16.16
CA SER A 131 -4.94 -13.50 15.05
C SER A 131 -4.06 -14.65 14.55
N ASP A 132 -2.93 -14.92 15.20
CA ASP A 132 -2.01 -16.02 14.87
C ASP A 132 -1.51 -15.97 13.41
N ILE A 133 -1.34 -14.76 12.87
CA ILE A 133 -0.75 -14.56 11.55
C ILE A 133 0.77 -14.47 11.70
N ASP A 134 1.52 -15.36 11.06
CA ASP A 134 2.97 -15.17 10.90
C ASP A 134 3.23 -14.06 9.87
N PHE A 135 3.43 -12.84 10.37
CA PHE A 135 3.67 -11.68 9.52
C PHE A 135 5.13 -11.23 9.52
N GLY A 136 5.54 -10.61 8.41
CA GLY A 136 6.73 -9.81 8.30
C GLY A 136 6.39 -8.35 7.99
N VAL A 137 7.40 -7.48 8.11
CA VAL A 137 7.31 -6.07 7.72
C VAL A 137 8.46 -5.77 6.76
N ALA A 138 8.13 -5.19 5.62
CA ALA A 138 9.07 -4.82 4.57
C ALA A 138 8.89 -3.35 4.16
N LYS A 139 9.83 -2.86 3.34
CA LYS A 139 9.67 -1.57 2.66
C LYS A 139 8.47 -1.63 1.73
N LEU A 140 7.84 -0.48 1.49
CA LEU A 140 6.82 -0.39 0.45
C LEU A 140 7.45 -0.71 -0.92
N PRO A 141 6.71 -1.37 -1.82
CA PRO A 141 7.19 -1.61 -3.18
C PRO A 141 7.42 -0.30 -3.93
N THR A 142 8.33 -0.32 -4.90
CA THR A 142 8.54 0.79 -5.83
C THR A 142 7.43 0.89 -6.86
N VAL A 143 7.28 2.08 -7.45
CA VAL A 143 6.47 2.34 -8.65
C VAL A 143 7.40 2.67 -9.80
#